data_AF-A0A1U9JX67-F1
#
_entry.id   AF-A0A1U9JX67-F1
#
_cell.length_a   1.000
_cell.length_b   1.000
_cell.length_c   1.000
_cell.angle_alpha   90.00
_cell.angle_beta   90.00
_cell.angle_gamma   90.00
#
_symmetry.space_group_name_H-M   'P 1'
#
loop_
_entity.id
_entity.type
_entity.pdbx_description
1 polymer ?
#
loop_
_entity_poly.entity_id
_entity_poly.type
_entity_poly.pdbx_seq_one_letter_code
_entity_poly.pdbx_strand_id
1 'polypeptide(L)'
;MPNASMHTLIHLAENEVEQHTDHLQRLNSERQQASQQLSTLHQYRLDYSDRLLQASQSGVTMSNYHNFYRFIGTLDQAITQQNSLLEHLESKITQQQQQWLAAKQRLNAYQTLQDRRDQAQAEHRARVEQRENDELSAAMHYRLRQFN
;
A
#
# COMPACT_ATOMS: atom_id res chain seq x y z
N MET A 1 5.63 28.17 -7.60
CA MET A 1 4.80 27.04 -8.04
C MET A 1 3.47 27.61 -8.52
N PRO A 2 3.05 27.39 -9.78
CA PRO A 2 1.76 27.88 -10.24
C PRO A 2 0.65 27.16 -9.46
N ASN A 3 -0.36 27.89 -9.00
CA ASN A 3 -1.45 27.42 -8.14
C ASN A 3 -2.22 26.26 -8.81
N ALA A 4 -1.88 25.02 -8.47
CA ALA A 4 -2.68 23.86 -8.85
C ALA A 4 -4.07 23.94 -8.17
N SER A 5 -5.12 23.57 -8.90
CA SER A 5 -6.47 23.52 -8.34
C SER A 5 -6.55 22.48 -7.21
N MET A 6 -7.44 22.66 -6.23
CA MET A 6 -7.62 21.68 -5.13
C MET A 6 -7.95 20.29 -5.66
N HIS A 7 -8.77 20.20 -6.71
CA HIS A 7 -9.05 18.95 -7.40
C HIS A 7 -7.78 18.29 -7.96
N THR A 8 -6.86 19.06 -8.55
CA THR A 8 -5.57 18.55 -9.04
C THR A 8 -4.72 18.00 -7.89
N LEU A 9 -4.72 18.66 -6.73
CA LEU A 9 -3.97 18.21 -5.55
C LEU A 9 -4.54 16.91 -4.96
N ILE A 10 -5.87 16.79 -4.92
CA ILE A 10 -6.54 15.56 -4.49
C ILE A 10 -6.20 14.42 -5.45
N HIS A 11 -6.37 14.62 -6.76
CA HIS A 11 -6.06 13.60 -7.75
C HIS A 11 -4.59 13.16 -7.69
N LEU A 12 -3.65 14.09 -7.51
CA LEU A 12 -2.24 13.74 -7.32
C LEU A 12 -2.01 12.90 -6.06
N ALA A 13 -2.65 13.24 -4.95
CA ALA A 13 -2.54 12.48 -3.71
C ALA A 13 -3.22 11.10 -3.79
N GLU A 14 -4.31 10.97 -4.54
CA GLU A 14 -4.95 9.67 -4.83
C GLU A 14 -4.00 8.76 -5.61
N ASN A 15 -3.39 9.28 -6.69
CA ASN A 15 -2.39 8.54 -7.45
C ASN A 15 -1.18 8.15 -6.60
N GLU A 16 -0.72 9.03 -5.72
CA GLU A 16 0.39 8.74 -4.79
C GLU A 16 0.02 7.56 -3.86
N VAL A 17 -1.18 7.56 -3.28
CA VAL A 17 -1.68 6.45 -2.44
C VAL A 17 -1.79 5.15 -3.24
N GLU A 18 -2.29 5.19 -4.47
CA GLU A 18 -2.40 4.03 -5.36
C GLU A 18 -1.02 3.44 -5.67
N GLN A 19 -0.06 4.28 -6.07
CA GLN A 19 1.33 3.86 -6.31
C GLN A 19 1.96 3.19 -5.08
N HIS A 20 1.73 3.75 -3.88
CA HIS A 20 2.23 3.13 -2.66
C HIS A 20 1.56 1.79 -2.36
N THR A 21 0.26 1.65 -2.68
CA THR A 21 -0.53 0.42 -2.52
C THR A 21 -0.02 -0.68 -3.46
N ASP A 22 0.20 -0.36 -4.73
CA ASP A 22 0.74 -1.29 -5.72
C ASP A 22 2.15 -1.76 -5.36
N HIS A 23 2.96 -0.87 -4.80
CA HIS A 23 4.29 -1.24 -4.32
C HIS A 23 4.22 -2.17 -3.10
N LEU A 24 3.32 -1.92 -2.15
CA LEU A 24 3.07 -2.85 -1.03
C LEU A 24 2.63 -4.23 -1.52
N GLN A 25 1.74 -4.28 -2.51
CA GLN A 25 1.27 -5.55 -3.07
C GLN A 25 2.44 -6.34 -3.67
N ARG A 26 3.28 -5.69 -4.49
CA ARG A 26 4.49 -6.31 -5.07
C ARG A 26 5.43 -6.86 -4.00
N LEU A 27 5.76 -6.05 -2.98
CA LEU A 27 6.64 -6.49 -1.89
C LEU A 27 6.06 -7.68 -1.11
N ASN A 28 4.75 -7.69 -0.86
CA ASN A 28 4.10 -8.82 -0.19
C ASN A 28 4.11 -10.09 -1.06
N SER A 29 3.90 -9.97 -2.38
CA SER A 29 4.02 -11.09 -3.31
C SER A 29 5.45 -11.64 -3.36
N GLU A 30 6.46 -10.78 -3.41
CA GLU A 30 7.87 -11.16 -3.33
C GLU A 30 8.17 -11.90 -2.02
N ARG A 31 7.70 -11.39 -0.88
CA ARG A 31 7.85 -12.05 0.43
C ARG A 31 7.20 -13.43 0.46
N GLN A 32 6.00 -13.55 -0.10
CA GLN A 32 5.29 -14.82 -0.16
C GLN A 32 6.07 -15.85 -0.98
N GLN A 33 6.58 -15.47 -2.15
CA GLN A 33 7.39 -16.35 -3.00
C GLN A 33 8.69 -16.77 -2.29
N ALA A 34 9.38 -15.81 -1.66
CA ALA A 34 10.56 -16.04 -0.84
C ALA A 34 10.30 -17.05 0.30
N SER A 35 9.18 -16.90 1.01
CA SER A 35 8.77 -17.80 2.09
C SER A 35 8.44 -19.21 1.58
N GLN A 36 7.76 -19.31 0.43
CA GLN A 36 7.49 -20.60 -0.21
C GLN A 36 8.79 -21.32 -0.61
N GLN A 37 9.74 -20.60 -1.22
CA GLN A 37 11.04 -21.14 -1.59
C GLN A 37 11.83 -21.61 -0.36
N LEU A 38 11.82 -20.84 0.73
CA LEU A 38 12.44 -21.23 2.00
C LEU A 38 11.86 -22.55 2.53
N SER A 39 10.53 -22.66 2.54
CA SER A 39 9.84 -23.88 2.97
C SER A 39 10.25 -25.09 2.12
N THR A 40 10.31 -24.93 0.80
CA THR A 40 10.78 -25.98 -0.12
C THR A 40 12.23 -26.37 0.16
N LEU A 41 13.12 -25.42 0.42
CA LEU A 41 14.52 -25.70 0.77
C LEU A 41 14.64 -26.49 2.07
N HIS A 42 13.84 -26.15 3.09
CA HIS A 42 13.78 -26.92 4.33
C HIS A 42 13.28 -28.34 4.12
N GLN A 43 12.23 -28.52 3.31
CA GLN A 43 11.73 -29.86 2.96
C GLN A 43 12.81 -30.68 2.26
N TYR A 44 13.49 -30.12 1.26
CA TYR A 44 14.56 -30.82 0.56
C TYR A 44 15.71 -31.18 1.49
N ARG A 45 16.09 -30.30 2.41
CA ARG A 45 17.14 -30.58 3.40
C ARG A 45 16.78 -31.76 4.30
N LEU A 46 15.52 -31.84 4.75
CA LEU A 46 15.02 -32.96 5.56
C LEU A 46 15.02 -34.26 4.75
N ASP A 47 14.40 -34.26 3.58
CA ASP A 47 14.33 -35.44 2.70
C ASP A 47 15.72 -35.99 2.36
N TYR A 48 16.68 -35.09 2.12
CA TYR A 48 18.04 -35.49 1.79
C TYR A 48 18.76 -36.08 3.01
N SER A 49 18.58 -35.50 4.19
CA SER A 49 19.15 -36.00 5.44
C SER A 49 18.67 -37.41 5.78
N ASP A 50 17.37 -37.68 5.58
CA ASP A 50 16.79 -39.01 5.78
C ASP A 50 17.37 -40.05 4.82
N ARG A 51 17.56 -39.67 3.55
CA ARG A 51 18.21 -40.55 2.56
C ARG A 51 19.64 -40.90 2.95
N LEU A 52 20.42 -39.96 3.50
CA LEU A 52 21.75 -40.27 3.99
C LEU A 52 21.70 -41.25 5.15
N LEU A 53 20.80 -41.04 6.11
CA LEU A 53 20.65 -41.94 7.24
C LEU A 53 20.37 -43.37 6.78
N GLN A 54 19.45 -43.55 5.83
CA GLN A 54 19.14 -44.87 5.25
C GLN A 54 20.33 -45.47 4.48
N ALA A 55 21.01 -44.67 3.66
CA ALA A 55 22.17 -45.11 2.91
C ALA A 55 23.31 -45.54 3.86
N SER A 56 23.55 -44.79 4.95
CA SER A 56 24.59 -45.08 5.94
C SER A 56 24.45 -46.47 6.58
N GLN A 57 23.20 -46.94 6.76
CA GLN A 57 22.89 -48.26 7.31
C GLN A 57 23.21 -49.41 6.33
N SER A 58 23.28 -49.11 5.03
CA SER A 58 23.54 -50.10 3.96
C SER A 58 24.99 -50.07 3.44
N GLY A 59 25.85 -49.22 4.01
CA GLY A 59 27.26 -49.08 3.64
C GLY A 59 27.46 -48.15 2.44
N VAL A 60 27.89 -46.90 2.71
CA VAL A 60 28.08 -45.85 1.70
C VAL A 60 29.57 -45.64 1.41
N THR A 61 29.92 -45.42 0.16
CA THR A 61 31.28 -45.05 -0.25
C THR A 61 31.67 -43.67 0.26
N MET A 62 32.97 -43.44 0.52
CA MET A 62 33.49 -42.14 0.96
C MET A 62 33.17 -41.00 -0.03
N SER A 63 33.15 -41.28 -1.33
CA SER A 63 32.79 -40.30 -2.37
C SER A 63 31.33 -39.85 -2.28
N ASN A 64 30.41 -40.76 -1.96
CA ASN A 64 29.00 -40.44 -1.76
C ASN A 64 28.77 -39.60 -0.50
N TYR A 65 29.51 -39.87 0.58
CA TYR A 65 29.52 -39.00 1.77
C TYR A 65 29.98 -37.58 1.45
N HIS A 66 31.08 -37.43 0.69
CA HIS A 66 31.58 -36.11 0.32
C HIS A 66 30.57 -35.31 -0.53
N ASN A 67 29.96 -35.96 -1.52
CA ASN A 67 28.93 -35.34 -2.35
C ASN A 67 27.72 -34.87 -1.52
N PHE A 68 27.33 -35.67 -0.52
CA PHE A 68 26.24 -35.33 0.39
C PHE A 68 26.53 -34.04 1.17
N TYR A 69 27.67 -33.98 1.88
CA TYR A 69 28.01 -32.80 2.68
C TYR A 69 28.13 -31.54 1.83
N ARG A 70 28.64 -31.67 0.60
CA ARG A 70 28.67 -30.55 -0.34
C ARG A 70 27.27 -30.03 -0.68
N PHE A 71 26.32 -30.93 -0.97
CA PHE A 71 24.95 -30.55 -1.31
C PHE A 71 24.20 -29.95 -0.12
N ILE A 72 24.36 -30.51 1.09
CA ILE A 72 23.81 -29.90 2.32
C ILE A 72 24.39 -28.50 2.51
N GLY A 73 25.70 -28.31 2.29
CA GLY A 73 26.32 -26.99 2.32
C GLY A 73 25.68 -26.00 1.34
N THR A 74 25.36 -26.43 0.12
CA THR A 74 24.63 -25.60 -0.85
C THR A 74 23.23 -25.25 -0.38
N LEU A 75 22.49 -26.21 0.20
CA LEU A 75 21.15 -25.96 0.74
C LEU A 75 21.19 -24.98 1.92
N ASP A 76 22.13 -25.14 2.85
CA ASP A 76 22.29 -24.26 4.00
C ASP A 76 22.64 -22.82 3.57
N GLN A 77 23.49 -22.67 2.54
CA GLN A 77 23.77 -21.38 1.93
C GLN A 77 22.52 -20.75 1.30
N ALA A 78 21.74 -21.52 0.54
CA ALA A 78 20.50 -21.04 -0.08
C ALA A 78 19.46 -20.64 0.97
N ILE A 79 19.30 -21.42 2.04
CA ILE A 79 18.42 -21.11 3.18
C ILE A 79 18.86 -19.79 3.84
N THR A 80 20.16 -19.61 4.07
CA THR A 80 20.70 -18.38 4.66
C THR A 80 20.41 -17.17 3.79
N GLN A 81 20.60 -17.28 2.47
CA GLN A 81 20.27 -16.23 1.52
C GLN A 81 18.77 -15.89 1.54
N GLN A 82 17.93 -16.92 1.59
CA GLN A 82 16.48 -16.75 1.57
C GLN A 82 15.94 -16.09 2.85
N ASN A 83 16.52 -16.42 4.02
CA ASN A 83 16.24 -15.75 5.28
C ASN A 83 16.64 -14.27 5.24
N SER A 84 17.85 -13.97 4.76
CA SER A 84 18.31 -12.58 4.62
C SER A 84 17.42 -11.77 3.67
N LEU A 85 16.96 -12.38 2.57
CA LEU A 85 16.01 -11.75 1.66
C LEU A 85 14.66 -11.46 2.35
N LEU A 86 14.14 -12.39 3.15
CA LEU A 86 12.91 -12.17 3.91
C LEU A 86 13.03 -11.03 4.91
N GLU A 87 14.13 -10.95 5.66
CA GLU A 87 14.41 -9.84 6.58
C GLU A 87 14.44 -8.48 5.86
N HIS A 88 15.09 -8.44 4.69
CA HIS A 88 15.14 -7.23 3.87
C HIS A 88 13.77 -6.82 3.34
N LEU A 89 12.97 -7.80 2.89
CA LEU A 89 11.61 -7.55 2.41
C LEU A 89 10.70 -7.05 3.55
N GLU A 90 10.81 -7.61 4.76
CA GLU A 90 10.07 -7.12 5.93
C GLU A 90 10.41 -5.67 6.27
N SER A 91 11.70 -5.30 6.23
CA SER A 91 12.13 -3.91 6.43
C SER A 91 11.55 -2.98 5.36
N LYS A 92 11.59 -3.38 4.08
CA LYS A 92 11.00 -2.61 2.98
C LYS A 92 9.49 -2.45 3.10
N ILE A 93 8.78 -3.52 3.46
CA ILE A 93 7.32 -3.49 3.67
C ILE A 93 6.99 -2.51 4.78
N THR A 94 7.71 -2.57 5.91
CA THR A 94 7.52 -1.65 7.03
C THR A 94 7.72 -0.18 6.62
N GLN A 95 8.80 0.11 5.90
CA GLN A 95 9.07 1.47 5.40
C GLN A 95 7.99 1.94 4.42
N GLN A 96 7.58 1.07 3.50
CA GLN A 96 6.56 1.37 2.51
C GLN A 96 5.18 1.60 3.16
N GLN A 97 4.85 0.87 4.24
CA GLN A 97 3.62 1.08 5.00
C GLN A 97 3.59 2.49 5.65
N GLN A 98 4.73 2.96 6.16
CA GLN A 98 4.84 4.31 6.70
C GLN A 98 4.61 5.39 5.63
N GLN A 99 5.21 5.20 4.44
CA GLN A 99 5.02 6.11 3.31
C GLN A 99 3.57 6.12 2.83
N TRP A 100 2.95 4.93 2.69
CA TRP A 100 1.54 4.79 2.36
C TRP A 100 0.64 5.52 3.36
N LEU A 101 0.90 5.38 4.66
CA LEU A 101 0.13 6.04 5.71
C LEU A 101 0.26 7.57 5.60
N ALA A 102 1.46 8.09 5.37
CA ALA A 102 1.70 9.52 5.18
C ALA A 102 0.96 10.06 3.94
N ALA A 103 1.02 9.35 2.81
CA ALA A 103 0.28 9.70 1.59
C ALA A 103 -1.24 9.70 1.85
N LYS A 104 -1.75 8.70 2.59
CA LYS A 104 -3.17 8.62 2.93
C LYS A 104 -3.63 9.76 3.83
N GLN A 105 -2.81 10.13 4.83
CA GLN A 105 -3.09 11.29 5.69
C GLN A 105 -3.14 12.60 4.89
N ARG A 106 -2.23 12.77 3.94
CA ARG A 106 -2.20 13.94 3.05
C ARG A 106 -3.44 14.01 2.16
N LEU A 107 -3.86 12.89 1.57
CA LEU A 107 -5.11 12.81 0.81
C LEU A 107 -6.31 13.21 1.65
N ASN A 108 -6.45 12.64 2.85
CA ASN A 108 -7.56 12.96 3.76
C ASN A 108 -7.57 14.47 4.13
N ALA A 109 -6.39 15.07 4.32
CA ALA A 109 -6.28 16.49 4.60
C ALA A 109 -6.77 17.35 3.42
N TYR A 110 -6.41 17.00 2.18
CA TYR A 110 -6.91 17.72 1.00
C TYR A 110 -8.42 17.56 0.81
N GLN A 111 -8.96 16.37 0.98
CA GLN A 111 -10.40 16.12 0.91
C GLN A 111 -11.15 16.95 1.97
N THR A 112 -10.67 16.93 3.22
CA THR A 112 -11.26 17.74 4.30
C THR A 112 -11.26 19.25 3.98
N LEU A 113 -10.19 19.76 3.38
CA LEU A 113 -10.11 21.16 2.99
C LEU A 113 -11.05 21.50 1.83
N GLN A 114 -11.22 20.59 0.87
CA GLN A 114 -12.16 20.73 -0.24
C GLN A 114 -13.61 20.77 0.28
N ASP A 115 -13.99 19.83 1.14
CA ASP A 115 -15.34 19.77 1.73
C ASP A 115 -15.70 21.06 2.47
N ARG A 116 -14.75 21.60 3.26
CA ARG A 116 -14.94 22.88 3.97
C ARG A 116 -15.13 24.06 3.01
N ARG A 117 -14.42 24.07 1.89
CA ARG A 117 -14.56 25.12 0.86
C ARG A 117 -15.92 25.02 0.19
N ASP A 118 -16.37 23.82 -0.14
CA ASP A 118 -17.65 23.59 -0.79
C ASP A 118 -18.81 23.96 0.13
N GLN A 119 -18.72 23.63 1.41
CA GLN A 119 -19.69 24.07 2.42
C GLN A 119 -19.75 25.61 2.52
N ALA A 120 -18.60 26.27 2.66
CA ALA A 120 -18.56 27.74 2.75
C ALA A 120 -19.13 28.42 1.50
N GLN A 121 -18.89 27.85 0.30
CA GLN A 121 -19.47 28.34 -0.94
C GLN A 121 -20.97 28.11 -1.01
N ALA A 122 -21.46 26.94 -0.58
CA ALA A 122 -22.90 26.65 -0.53
C ALA A 122 -23.63 27.62 0.41
N GLU A 123 -23.09 27.88 1.60
CA GLU A 123 -23.65 28.85 2.54
C GLU A 123 -23.64 30.27 1.98
N HIS A 124 -22.59 30.66 1.24
CA HIS A 124 -22.55 31.96 0.58
C HIS A 124 -23.63 32.07 -0.51
N ARG A 125 -23.76 31.06 -1.38
CA ARG A 125 -24.81 31.02 -2.42
C ARG A 125 -26.21 31.11 -1.82
N ALA A 126 -26.49 30.32 -0.78
CA ALA A 126 -27.78 30.35 -0.09
C ALA A 126 -28.11 31.74 0.49
N ARG A 127 -27.12 32.44 1.07
CA ARG A 127 -27.30 33.82 1.57
C ARG A 127 -27.58 34.82 0.45
N VAL A 128 -26.92 34.68 -0.71
CA VAL A 128 -27.15 35.55 -1.87
C VAL A 128 -28.55 35.29 -2.45
N GLU A 129 -28.91 34.03 -2.67
CA GLU A 129 -30.24 33.64 -3.19
C GLU A 129 -31.38 34.11 -2.26
N GLN A 130 -31.20 33.97 -0.95
CA GLN A 130 -32.17 34.47 0.03
C GLN A 130 -32.37 35.98 -0.11
N ARG A 131 -31.28 36.74 -0.18
CA ARG A 131 -31.33 38.21 -0.32
C ARG A 131 -32.02 38.63 -1.62
N GLU A 132 -31.70 38.00 -2.74
CA GLU A 132 -32.34 38.30 -4.03
C GLU A 132 -33.84 38.01 -3.99
N ASN A 133 -34.26 36.93 -3.34
CA ASN A 133 -35.67 36.58 -3.19
C ASN A 133 -36.43 37.57 -2.29
N ASP A 134 -35.80 38.02 -1.20
CA ASP A 134 -36.36 39.05 -0.31
C ASP A 134 -36.54 40.39 -1.05
N GLU A 135 -35.55 40.79 -1.87
CA GLU A 135 -35.61 42.01 -2.70
C GLU A 135 -36.74 41.94 -3.75
N LEU A 136 -36.90 40.80 -4.42
CA LEU A 136 -38.00 40.57 -5.38
C LEU A 136 -39.37 40.60 -4.71
N SER A 137 -39.49 39.94 -3.55
CA SER A 137 -40.73 39.89 -2.77
C SER A 137 -41.12 41.29 -2.30
N ALA A 138 -40.17 42.06 -1.76
CA ALA A 138 -40.39 43.45 -1.37
C ALA A 138 -40.84 44.30 -2.56
N ALA A 139 -40.16 44.20 -3.72
CA ALA A 139 -40.53 44.94 -4.92
C ALA A 139 -41.95 44.61 -5.42
N MET A 140 -42.35 43.34 -5.38
CA MET A 140 -43.73 42.93 -5.72
C MET A 140 -44.76 43.50 -4.74
N HIS A 141 -44.48 43.43 -3.43
CA HIS A 141 -45.36 44.00 -2.42
C HIS A 141 -45.55 45.52 -2.59
N TYR A 142 -44.47 46.26 -2.90
CA TYR A 142 -44.56 47.69 -3.19
C TYR A 142 -45.44 47.99 -4.40
N ARG A 143 -45.32 47.20 -5.48
CA ARG A 143 -46.18 47.35 -6.66
C ARG A 143 -47.66 47.10 -6.35
N LEU A 144 -47.98 46.03 -5.63
CA LEU A 144 -49.37 45.70 -5.27
C LEU A 144 -50.04 46.77 -4.39
N ARG A 145 -49.26 47.50 -3.60
CA ARG A 145 -49.74 48.63 -2.78
C ARG A 145 -49.96 49.93 -3.57
N GLN A 146 -49.34 50.10 -4.73
CA GLN A 146 -49.53 51.29 -5.57
C GLN A 146 -50.75 51.19 -6.51
N PHE A 147 -51.33 50.00 -6.66
CA PHE A 147 -52.50 49.74 -7.51
C PHE A 147 -53.82 49.60 -6.74
N ASN A 148 -53.81 49.77 -5.42
CA ASN A 148 -54.99 49.93 -4.56
C ASN A 148 -55.03 51.35 -3.99
#